data_AF-A0A397UUD9-F1
#
_entry.id   AF-A0A397UUD9-F1
#
_cell.length_a   1.000
_cell.length_b   1.000
_cell.length_c   1.000
_cell.angle_alpha   90.00
_cell.angle_beta   90.00
_cell.angle_gamma   90.00
#
_symmetry.space_group_name_H-M   'P 1'
#
loop_
_entity.id
_entity.type
_entity.pdbx_description
1 polymer ?
#
loop_
_entity_poly.entity_id
_entity_poly.type
_entity_poly.pdbx_seq_one_letter_code
_entity_poly.pdbx_strand_id
1 'polypeptide(L)'
;LTVYDIFNNKNNKSTLDKAKPWVKELQRQANPYLIIALVGNKIDLAQHYEDDYGRQVSTQEVMDYALKKCLLFFETSAKKEDGVQQVFEEIGT
;
A
#
# COMPACT_ATOMS: atom_id res chain seq x y z
N LEU A 1 -4.19 3.54 -8.64
CA LEU A 1 -3.35 3.62 -7.42
C LEU A 1 -4.24 3.57 -6.19
N THR A 2 -4.03 2.60 -5.30
CA THR A 2 -4.71 2.52 -4.00
C THR A 2 -3.66 2.66 -2.90
N VAL A 3 -3.77 3.67 -2.04
CA VAL A 3 -2.75 3.99 -1.02
C VAL A 3 -3.28 3.64 0.37
N TYR A 4 -2.43 3.06 1.21
CA TYR A 4 -2.67 2.86 2.63
C TYR A 4 -1.47 3.36 3.46
N ASP A 5 -1.66 3.54 4.75
CA ASP A 5 -0.62 3.97 5.70
C ASP A 5 -0.02 2.75 6.40
N ILE A 6 1.31 2.58 6.31
CA ILE A 6 2.03 1.45 6.93
C ILE A 6 2.15 1.65 8.46
N PHE A 7 2.16 2.90 8.93
CA PHE A 7 2.50 3.24 10.31
C PHE A 7 1.31 3.08 11.28
N ASN A 8 1.57 2.50 12.46
CA ASN A 8 0.57 2.32 13.51
C ASN A 8 0.29 3.63 14.26
N ASN A 9 -0.74 4.36 13.84
CA ASN A 9 -1.31 5.43 14.65
C ASN A 9 -2.37 4.84 15.59
N LYS A 10 -2.22 5.04 16.91
CA LYS A 10 -3.16 4.64 17.98
C LYS A 10 -4.65 4.95 17.72
N ASN A 11 -4.97 5.87 16.81
CA ASN A 11 -6.33 6.27 16.45
C ASN A 11 -6.76 5.86 15.03
N ASN A 12 -5.91 5.17 14.27
CA ASN A 12 -6.18 4.84 12.86
C ASN A 12 -6.42 3.34 12.71
N LYS A 13 -7.70 2.94 12.66
CA LYS A 13 -8.11 1.61 12.16
C LYS A 13 -7.34 1.29 10.88
N SER A 14 -6.87 0.05 10.75
CA SER A 14 -6.07 -0.46 9.63
C SER A 14 -6.49 0.21 8.32
N THR A 15 -5.66 1.14 7.86
CA THR A 15 -5.95 1.88 6.62
C THR A 15 -5.98 0.94 5.42
N LEU A 16 -5.30 -0.20 5.53
CA LEU A 16 -5.41 -1.33 4.62
C LEU A 16 -6.85 -1.85 4.51
N ASP A 17 -7.58 -1.98 5.62
CA ASP A 17 -8.99 -2.39 5.58
C ASP A 17 -9.88 -1.37 4.89
N LYS A 18 -9.51 -0.09 4.93
CA LYS A 18 -10.19 0.97 4.16
C LYS A 18 -9.82 0.93 2.67
N ALA A 19 -8.64 0.41 2.32
CA ALA A 19 -8.19 0.24 0.94
C ALA A 19 -8.83 -0.98 0.24
N LYS A 20 -9.13 -2.06 0.97
CA LYS A 20 -9.72 -3.31 0.41
C LYS A 20 -11.02 -3.08 -0.40
N PRO A 21 -12.00 -2.26 0.06
CA PRO A 21 -13.20 -1.95 -0.73
C PRO A 21 -12.89 -1.23 -2.05
N TRP A 22 -11.91 -0.32 -2.06
CA TRP A 22 -11.49 0.39 -3.28
C TRP A 22 -10.86 -0.55 -4.29
N VAL A 23 -10.01 -1.48 -3.84
CA VAL A 23 -9.47 -2.55 -4.70
C VAL A 23 -10.61 -3.35 -5.34
N LYS A 24 -11.62 -3.73 -4.55
CA LYS A 24 -12.76 -4.50 -5.06
C LYS A 24 -13.58 -3.71 -6.09
N GLU A 25 -13.80 -2.41 -5.86
CA GLU A 25 -14.53 -1.55 -6.79
C GLU A 25 -13.77 -1.37 -8.10
N LEU A 26 -12.45 -1.17 -8.04
CA LEU A 26 -11.59 -1.08 -9.21
C LEU A 26 -11.61 -2.38 -10.02
N GLN A 27 -11.52 -3.54 -9.35
CA GLN A 27 -11.64 -4.86 -10.01
C GLN A 27 -13.01 -5.06 -10.68
N ARG A 28 -14.09 -4.47 -10.13
CA ARG A 28 -15.45 -4.59 -10.67
C ARG A 28 -15.65 -3.81 -11.97
N GLN A 29 -14.84 -2.78 -12.23
CA GLN A 29 -14.93 -1.97 -13.47
C GLN A 29 -14.68 -2.79 -14.75
N ALA A 30 -14.24 -4.07 -14.64
CA ALA A 30 -14.11 -5.03 -15.73
C ALA A 30 -13.23 -4.56 -16.91
N ASN A 31 -12.33 -3.60 -16.67
CA ASN A 31 -11.38 -3.16 -17.68
C ASN A 31 -10.15 -4.07 -17.66
N PRO A 32 -9.89 -4.85 -18.73
CA PRO A 32 -8.76 -5.78 -18.79
C PRO A 32 -7.38 -5.08 -18.80
N TYR A 33 -7.33 -3.78 -19.07
CA TYR A 33 -6.09 -2.98 -19.03
C TYR A 33 -5.87 -2.26 -17.70
N LEU A 34 -6.75 -2.45 -16.71
CA LEU A 34 -6.63 -1.78 -15.43
C LEU A 34 -5.54 -2.41 -14.58
N ILE A 35 -4.40 -1.73 -14.48
CA ILE A 35 -3.35 -2.04 -13.51
C ILE A 35 -3.71 -1.38 -12.18
N ILE A 36 -3.75 -2.19 -11.11
CA ILE A 36 -3.99 -1.70 -9.76
C ILE A 36 -2.72 -1.92 -8.94
N ALA A 37 -2.13 -0.83 -8.45
CA ALA A 37 -1.06 -0.90 -7.46
C ALA A 37 -1.56 -0.53 -6.07
N LEU A 38 -1.20 -1.34 -5.09
CA LEU A 38 -1.37 -1.12 -3.66
C LEU A 38 -0.08 -0.52 -3.09
N VAL A 39 -0.16 0.70 -2.59
CA VAL A 39 1.00 1.47 -2.13
C VAL A 39 0.90 1.71 -0.63
N GLY A 40 1.81 1.12 0.13
CA GLY A 40 1.99 1.43 1.54
C GLY A 40 2.83 2.69 1.69
N ASN A 41 2.27 3.76 2.25
CA ASN A 41 2.98 5.01 2.47
C ASN A 41 3.48 5.11 3.92
N LYS A 42 4.42 6.04 4.15
CA LYS A 42 5.06 6.34 5.44
C LYS A 42 5.96 5.22 5.97
N ILE A 43 6.66 4.52 5.09
CA ILE A 43 7.66 3.53 5.49
C ILE A 43 8.75 4.13 6.39
N ASP A 44 9.06 5.41 6.23
CA ASP A 44 10.01 6.14 7.08
C ASP A 44 9.61 6.14 8.56
N LEU A 45 8.33 6.23 8.86
CA LEU A 45 7.84 6.16 10.24
C LEU A 45 7.86 4.72 10.75
N ALA A 46 7.48 3.76 9.90
CA ALA A 46 7.49 2.34 10.26
C ALA A 46 8.91 1.79 10.53
N GLN A 47 9.94 2.37 9.91
CA GLN A 47 11.35 2.05 10.16
C GLN A 47 11.92 2.78 11.38
N HIS A 48 11.42 3.97 11.70
CA HIS A 48 11.96 4.80 12.78
C HIS A 48 11.44 4.40 14.17
N TYR A 49 10.26 3.81 14.27
CA TYR A 49 9.68 3.36 15.54
C TYR A 49 9.66 1.84 15.60
N GLU A 50 10.29 1.27 16.63
CA GLU A 50 10.19 -0.14 16.99
C GLU A 50 8.99 -0.35 17.96
N ASP A 51 8.52 -1.59 18.10
CA ASP A 51 7.41 -2.01 18.97
C ASP A 51 6.00 -1.50 18.60
N ASP A 52 5.08 -1.38 19.58
CA ASP A 52 3.64 -1.07 19.42
C ASP A 52 3.32 0.22 18.64
N TYR A 53 4.33 1.06 18.37
CA TYR A 53 4.22 2.28 17.56
C TYR A 53 4.82 2.15 16.16
N GLY A 54 5.32 0.97 15.77
CA GLY A 54 5.97 0.75 14.48
C GLY A 54 4.97 0.45 13.35
N ARG A 55 5.20 -0.67 12.65
CA ARG A 55 4.42 -1.12 11.50
C ARG A 55 3.06 -1.69 11.92
N GLN A 56 1.97 -1.21 11.31
CA GLN A 56 0.61 -1.68 11.60
C GLN A 56 0.31 -3.07 11.03
N VAL A 57 0.87 -3.40 9.86
CA VAL A 57 0.66 -4.67 9.14
C VAL A 57 1.97 -5.12 8.55
N SER A 58 2.33 -6.40 8.74
CA SER A 58 3.58 -6.95 8.21
C SER A 58 3.65 -6.81 6.69
N THR A 59 4.85 -6.55 6.14
CA THR A 59 5.04 -6.48 4.67
C THR A 59 4.58 -7.78 4.01
N GLN A 60 4.86 -8.93 4.62
CA GLN A 60 4.47 -10.24 4.10
C GLN A 60 2.95 -10.37 3.94
N GLU A 61 2.17 -9.98 4.95
CA GLU A 61 0.71 -10.07 4.90
C GLU A 61 0.13 -9.22 3.76
N VAL A 62 0.67 -8.01 3.56
CA VAL A 62 0.20 -7.13 2.47
C VAL A 62 0.64 -7.65 1.11
N MET A 63 1.86 -8.18 1.01
CA MET A 63 2.37 -8.80 -0.20
C MET A 63 1.53 -10.03 -0.60
N ASP A 64 1.18 -10.88 0.36
CA ASP A 64 0.30 -12.04 0.12
C ASP A 64 -1.09 -11.61 -0.35
N TYR A 65 -1.63 -10.53 0.24
CA TYR A 65 -2.89 -9.94 -0.19
C TYR A 65 -2.81 -9.41 -1.62
N ALA A 66 -1.74 -8.67 -1.96
CA ALA A 66 -1.53 -8.10 -3.27
C ALA A 66 -1.38 -9.20 -4.33
N LEU A 67 -0.56 -10.22 -4.07
CA LEU A 67 -0.37 -11.37 -4.94
C LEU A 67 -1.69 -12.11 -5.19
N LYS A 68 -2.45 -12.41 -4.13
CA LYS A 68 -3.77 -13.08 -4.23
C LYS A 68 -4.79 -12.28 -5.03
N LYS A 69 -4.61 -10.96 -5.12
CA LYS A 69 -5.49 -10.03 -5.83
C LYS A 69 -4.91 -9.54 -7.16
N CYS A 70 -3.76 -10.07 -7.58
CA CYS A 70 -3.01 -9.64 -8.76
C CYS A 70 -2.79 -8.12 -8.80
N LEU A 71 -2.40 -7.55 -7.67
CA LEU A 71 -2.08 -6.13 -7.52
C LEU A 71 -0.56 -5.97 -7.55
N LEU A 72 -0.08 -4.87 -8.14
CA LEU A 72 1.28 -4.43 -7.87
C LEU A 72 1.39 -3.96 -6.42
N PHE A 73 2.53 -4.17 -5.77
CA PHE A 73 2.74 -3.77 -4.39
C PHE A 73 4.00 -2.94 -4.26
N PHE A 74 3.89 -1.80 -3.57
CA PHE A 74 5.01 -0.91 -3.30
C PHE A 74 4.92 -0.38 -1.88
N GLU A 75 6.07 -0.12 -1.27
CA GLU A 75 6.17 0.67 -0.05
C GLU A 75 6.94 1.95 -0.35
N THR A 76 6.47 3.07 0.18
CA THR A 76 6.95 4.40 -0.16
C THR A 76 7.01 5.29 1.07
N SER A 77 7.85 6.31 0.98
CA SER A 77 7.78 7.48 1.84
C SER A 77 7.69 8.72 0.97
N ALA A 78 6.50 9.29 0.86
CA ALA A 78 6.33 10.58 0.19
C ALA A 78 7.17 11.69 0.86
N LYS A 79 7.48 11.57 2.16
CA LYS A 79 8.29 12.53 2.92
C LYS A 79 9.78 12.43 2.58
N LYS A 80 10.27 11.23 2.29
CA LYS A 80 11.67 10.98 1.91
C LYS A 80 11.87 10.82 0.39
N GLU A 81 10.80 11.02 -0.38
CA GLU A 81 10.76 10.75 -1.83
C GLU A 81 11.16 9.31 -2.19
N ASP A 82 11.03 8.40 -1.22
CA ASP A 82 11.45 7.00 -1.36
C ASP A 82 10.35 6.16 -2.01
N GLY A 83 10.70 5.42 -3.06
CA GLY A 83 9.81 4.53 -3.83
C GLY A 83 8.72 5.22 -4.66
N VAL A 84 8.52 6.54 -4.53
CA VAL A 84 7.44 7.26 -5.22
C VAL A 84 7.63 7.23 -6.73
N GLN A 85 8.84 7.51 -7.22
CA GLN A 85 9.13 7.50 -8.66
C GLN A 85 8.93 6.11 -9.28
N GLN A 86 9.40 5.07 -8.60
CA GLN A 86 9.27 3.68 -9.05
C GLN A 86 7.82 3.24 -9.26
N VAL A 87 6.91 3.67 -8.37
CA VAL A 87 5.48 3.39 -8.51
C VAL A 87 4.93 3.94 -9.83
N PHE A 88 5.33 5.15 -10.23
CA PHE A 88 4.84 5.77 -11.45
C PHE A 88 5.50 5.21 -12.70
N GLU A 89 6.78 4.85 -12.63
CA GLU A 89 7.49 4.20 -13.75
C GLU A 89 6.89 2.84 -14.09
N GLU A 90 6.58 2.02 -13.08
CA GLU A 90 5.99 0.68 -13.32
C GLU A 90 4.57 0.75 -13.91
N ILE A 91 3.78 1.75 -13.52
CA ILE A 91 2.39 1.89 -14.01
C ILE A 91 2.33 2.62 -15.36
N GLY A 92 3.34 3.44 -15.67
CA GLY A 92 3.42 4.23 -16.89
C GLY A 92 4.04 3.51 -18.09
N THR A 93 4.46 2.25 -17.91
CA THR A 93 5.05 1.40 -18.96
C THR A 93 3.99 0.48 -19.57
#